data_AF-A0A167C651-F1
#
_entry.id   AF-A0A167C651-F1
#
_cell.length_a   1.000
_cell.length_b   1.000
_cell.length_c   1.000
_cell.angle_alpha   90.00
_cell.angle_beta   90.00
_cell.angle_gamma   90.00
#
_symmetry.space_group_name_H-M   'P 1'
#
loop_
_entity.id
_entity.type
_entity.pdbx_description
1 polymer ?
#
loop_
_entity_poly.entity_id
_entity_poly.type
_entity_poly.pdbx_seq_one_letter_code
_entity_poly.pdbx_strand_id
1 'polypeptide(L)' 'MLQRVGRATDVEEKEGDFEQLDLFGSEDLNPAKPLNGVYYEESTCKYVSFVVGRRHYEWSAKKCSFDKEWQEKTKRERAI' A
#
# COMPACT_ATOMS: atom_id res chain seq x y z
N MET A 1 59.10 10.03 -51.30
CA MET A 1 57.65 9.82 -51.08
C MET A 1 57.46 9.29 -49.66
N LEU A 2 56.49 9.87 -48.94
CA LEU A 2 56.27 9.79 -47.50
C LEU A 2 56.16 8.36 -46.93
N GLN A 3 56.81 8.13 -45.78
CA GLN A 3 56.37 7.16 -44.78
C GLN A 3 55.15 7.76 -44.04
N ARG A 4 54.12 6.95 -43.79
CA ARG A 4 53.03 7.31 -42.87
C ARG A 4 52.78 6.18 -41.88
N VAL A 5 52.76 6.57 -40.61
CA VAL A 5 52.69 5.80 -39.37
C VAL A 5 51.26 5.92 -38.78
N GLY A 6 50.81 4.92 -38.02
CA GLY A 6 49.73 4.98 -37.00
C GLY A 6 48.36 4.47 -37.49
N ARG A 7 47.77 3.38 -36.97
CA ARG A 7 47.26 3.00 -35.63
C ARG A 7 45.89 3.65 -35.28
N ALA A 8 44.85 2.81 -35.10
CA ALA A 8 43.69 2.96 -34.19
C ALA A 8 42.63 1.90 -34.60
N THR A 9 42.55 0.74 -33.93
CA THR A 9 41.58 0.39 -32.86
C THR A 9 40.13 0.25 -33.33
N ASP A 10 39.68 -1.01 -33.39
CA ASP A 10 38.42 -1.55 -32.87
C ASP A 10 37.39 -0.55 -32.34
N VAL A 11 36.15 -0.62 -32.83
CA VAL A 11 34.95 -0.72 -31.98
C VAL A 11 33.87 -1.47 -32.78
N GLU A 12 33.65 -2.74 -32.47
CA GLU A 12 32.43 -3.46 -32.85
C GLU A 12 31.29 -2.87 -32.00
N GLU A 13 30.48 -2.00 -32.60
CA GLU A 13 29.29 -1.44 -31.94
C GLU A 13 28.24 -2.54 -31.78
N LYS A 14 28.31 -3.27 -30.68
CA LYS A 14 27.18 -4.05 -30.19
C LYS A 14 26.17 -3.07 -29.61
N GLU A 15 25.09 -2.80 -30.36
CA GLU A 15 23.88 -2.23 -29.79
C GLU A 15 23.43 -3.14 -28.64
N GLY A 16 23.68 -2.66 -27.42
CA GLY A 16 23.21 -3.32 -26.21
C GLY A 16 21.69 -3.32 -26.22
N ASP A 17 21.10 -4.49 -26.14
CA ASP A 17 19.69 -4.65 -25.82
C ASP A 17 19.48 -4.14 -24.39
N PHE A 18 19.10 -2.87 -24.25
CA PHE A 18 18.80 -2.27 -22.96
C PHE A 18 17.37 -2.63 -22.60
N GLU A 19 17.19 -3.78 -21.96
CA GLU A 19 15.91 -4.10 -21.32
C GLU A 19 15.69 -3.14 -20.13
N GLN A 20 14.75 -2.21 -20.30
CA GLN A 20 14.31 -1.35 -19.21
C GLN A 20 13.55 -2.21 -18.20
N LEU A 21 14.26 -2.65 -17.16
CA LEU A 21 13.67 -3.36 -16.02
C LEU A 21 12.70 -2.40 -15.33
N ASP A 22 11.39 -2.70 -15.38
CA ASP A 22 10.39 -1.97 -14.61
C ASP A 22 10.58 -2.30 -13.13
N LEU A 23 11.42 -1.52 -12.46
CA LEU A 23 11.77 -1.68 -11.04
C LEU A 23 10.55 -1.46 -10.12
N PHE A 24 9.49 -0.85 -10.65
CA PHE A 24 8.21 -0.65 -9.99
C PHE A 24 7.11 -1.40 -10.76
N GLY A 25 7.40 -2.67 -11.08
CA GLY A 25 6.44 -3.61 -11.60
C GLY A 25 5.10 -3.46 -10.87
N SER A 26 4.02 -3.62 -11.61
CA SER A 26 2.64 -3.36 -11.21
C SER A 26 2.16 -4.39 -10.16
N GLU A 27 2.87 -4.49 -9.04
CA GLU A 27 2.36 -5.10 -7.82
C GLU A 27 1.03 -4.43 -7.54
N ASP A 28 0.00 -5.25 -7.36
CA ASP A 28 -1.37 -4.85 -7.12
C ASP A 28 -1.47 -3.71 -6.10
N LEU A 29 -1.36 -2.47 -6.58
CA LEU A 29 -1.80 -1.24 -5.92
C LEU A 29 -3.32 -1.24 -5.93
N ASN A 30 -3.93 -2.33 -5.49
CA ASN A 30 -5.30 -2.33 -5.05
C ASN A 30 -5.19 -1.91 -3.58
N PRO A 31 -5.15 -0.60 -3.26
CA PRO A 31 -5.13 -0.19 -1.87
C PRO A 31 -6.34 -0.88 -1.25
N ALA A 32 -6.10 -1.76 -0.27
CA ALA A 32 -7.16 -2.43 0.46
C ALA A 32 -8.25 -1.39 0.72
N LYS A 33 -9.47 -1.66 0.24
CA LYS A 33 -10.51 -0.63 0.14
C LYS A 33 -10.53 0.16 1.43
N PRO A 34 -10.33 1.49 1.39
CA PRO A 34 -10.10 2.27 2.59
C PRO A 34 -11.26 2.05 3.55
N LEU A 35 -10.94 1.64 4.79
CA LEU A 35 -11.95 1.43 5.83
C LEU A 35 -12.79 2.69 5.99
N ASN A 36 -14.11 2.53 5.99
CA ASN A 36 -15.04 3.63 6.13
C ASN A 36 -16.21 3.22 7.03
N GLY A 37 -16.45 4.02 8.06
CA GLY A 37 -17.46 3.77 9.09
C GLY A 37 -16.86 3.31 10.41
N VAL A 38 -17.71 2.79 11.28
CA VAL A 38 -17.34 2.36 12.62
C VAL A 38 -17.07 0.86 12.64
N TYR A 39 -15.98 0.48 13.30
CA TYR A 39 -15.53 -0.89 13.48
C TYR A 39 -15.26 -1.16 14.96
N TYR A 40 -15.34 -2.42 15.36
CA TYR A 40 -14.98 -2.85 16.71
C TYR A 40 -13.56 -3.41 16.69
N GLU A 41 -12.66 -2.82 17.45
CA GLU A 41 -11.27 -3.26 17.58
C GLU A 41 -11.16 -4.19 18.81
N GLU A 42 -10.92 -5.48 18.58
CA GLU A 42 -10.92 -6.48 19.66
C GLU A 42 -9.73 -6.29 20.61
N SER A 43 -8.57 -5.96 20.04
CA SER A 43 -7.30 -5.78 20.75
C SER A 43 -7.37 -4.68 21.82
N THR A 44 -8.11 -3.61 21.56
CA THR A 44 -8.25 -2.47 22.47
C THR A 44 -9.63 -2.40 23.14
N CYS A 45 -10.57 -3.25 22.73
CA CYS A 45 -11.97 -3.20 23.16
C CYS A 45 -12.60 -1.81 22.95
N LYS A 46 -12.32 -1.19 21.81
CA LYS A 46 -12.85 0.13 21.42
C LYS A 46 -13.65 0.03 20.13
N TYR A 47 -14.59 0.94 19.96
CA TYR A 47 -15.15 1.24 18.66
C TYR A 47 -14.32 2.35 18.03
N VAL A 48 -13.97 2.18 16.76
CA VAL A 48 -13.07 3.05 16.03
C VAL A 48 -13.75 3.46 14.73
N SER A 49 -13.85 4.77 14.49
CA SER A 49 -14.36 5.29 13.22
C SER A 49 -13.23 5.52 12.24
N PHE A 50 -13.36 4.96 11.05
CA PHE A 50 -12.48 5.23 9.92
C PHE A 50 -13.17 6.10 8.88
N VAL A 51 -12.44 7.07 8.32
CA VAL A 51 -12.88 7.89 7.18
C VAL A 51 -11.76 7.86 6.16
N VAL A 52 -12.03 7.30 4.98
CA VAL A 52 -11.02 7.11 3.92
C VAL A 52 -9.76 6.40 4.46
N GLY A 53 -9.95 5.36 5.28
CA GLY A 53 -8.86 4.56 5.84
C GLY A 53 -8.09 5.20 7.00
N ARG A 54 -8.45 6.42 7.42
CA ARG A 54 -7.83 7.11 8.55
C ARG A 54 -8.68 6.97 9.81
N ARG A 55 -8.03 6.74 10.96
CA ARG A 55 -8.67 6.66 12.28
C ARG A 55 -9.01 8.06 12.79
N HIS A 56 -10.28 8.30 13.15
CA HIS A 56 -10.76 9.61 13.60
C HIS A 56 -11.23 9.62 15.06
N TYR A 57 -12.28 8.86 15.38
CA TYR A 57 -12.85 8.79 16.71
C TYR A 57 -12.65 7.41 17.30
N GLU A 58 -12.43 7.38 18.61
CA GLU A 58 -12.37 6.15 19.38
C GLU A 58 -13.16 6.29 20.67
N TRP A 59 -13.92 5.25 21.02
CA TRP A 59 -14.61 5.19 22.30
C TRP A 59 -14.60 3.77 22.86
N SER A 60 -14.55 3.67 24.18
CA SER A 60 -14.50 2.38 24.86
C SER A 60 -15.82 1.63 24.70
N ALA A 61 -15.75 0.36 24.28
CA ALA A 61 -16.93 -0.48 24.20
C ALA A 61 -17.56 -0.76 25.57
N LYS A 62 -16.79 -0.65 26.66
CA LYS A 62 -17.27 -0.88 28.04
C LYS A 62 -18.12 0.26 28.60
N LYS A 63 -17.84 1.50 28.17
CA LYS A 63 -18.54 2.72 28.62
C LYS A 63 -19.49 3.28 27.55
N CYS A 64 -19.77 2.48 26.52
CA CYS A 64 -20.56 2.90 25.39
C CYS A 64 -22.05 2.92 25.76
N SER A 65 -22.68 4.08 25.63
CA SER A 65 -24.11 4.28 25.91
C SER A 65 -25.02 3.99 24.70
N PHE A 66 -24.47 3.52 23.58
CA PHE A 66 -25.26 3.14 22.40
C PHE A 66 -26.04 1.84 22.65
N ASP A 67 -27.09 1.63 21.85
CA ASP A 67 -27.93 0.44 21.90
C ASP A 67 -27.12 -0.86 21.89
N LYS A 68 -27.50 -1.79 22.77
CA LYS A 68 -26.82 -3.09 22.89
C LYS A 68 -26.90 -3.90 21.60
N GLU A 69 -28.05 -3.89 20.91
CA GLU A 69 -28.19 -4.57 19.62
C GLU A 69 -27.22 -4.02 18.58
N TRP A 70 -27.05 -2.70 18.52
CA TRP A 70 -26.08 -2.08 17.61
C TRP A 70 -24.64 -2.49 17.96
N GLN A 71 -24.32 -2.53 19.24
CA GLN A 71 -23.02 -2.97 19.73
C GLN A 71 -22.72 -4.42 19.34
N GLU A 72 -23.65 -5.34 19.59
CA GLU A 72 -23.49 -6.76 19.23
C GLU A 72 -23.43 -6.98 17.72
N LYS A 73 -24.25 -6.25 16.95
CA LYS A 73 -24.21 -6.28 15.50
C LYS A 73 -22.86 -5.81 14.96
N THR A 74 -22.35 -4.67 15.46
CA THR A 74 -21.06 -4.11 15.03
C THR A 74 -19.90 -5.04 15.38
N LYS A 75 -19.92 -5.65 16.57
CA LYS A 75 -18.93 -6.68 16.96
C LYS A 75 -18.97 -7.90 16.05
N ARG A 76 -20.15 -8.31 15.59
CA ARG A 76 -20.32 -9.51 14.75
C ARG A 76 -19.93 -9.27 13.30
N GLU A 77 -20.36 -8.14 12.75
CA GLU A 77 -20.24 -7.84 11.31
C GLU A 77 -18.97 -7.05 10.97
N ARG A 78 -18.39 -6.33 11.94
CA ARG A 78 -17.35 -5.31 11.71
C ARG A 78 -16.25 -5.34 12.77
N ALA A 79 -15.93 -6.52 13.29
CA ALA A 79 -14.73 -6.71 14.12
C ALA A 79 -13.46 -6.65 13.27
N ILE A 80 -12.45 -5.94 13.77
CA ILE A 80 -11.11 -5.81 13.21
C ILE A 80 -10.03 -6.04 14.28
#